data_AF-A0A382ZSM0-F1
#
_entry.id   AF-A0A382ZSM0-F1
#
_cell.length_a   1.000
_cell.length_b   1.000
_cell.length_c   1.000
_cell.angle_alpha   90.00
_cell.angle_beta   90.00
_cell.angle_gamma   90.00
#
_symmetry.space_group_name_H-M   'P 1'
#
loop_
_entity.id
_entity.type
_entity.pdbx_description
1 polymer ?
#
loop_
_entity_poly.entity_id
_entity_poly.type
_entity_poly.pdbx_seq_one_letter_code
_entity_poly.pdbx_strand_id
1 'polypeptide(L)'
;MSLTKEIRDKKVNFEFNKEFINVFSKKIKDNDTEFLNRTLKEQHPADSADLIENLIPENRSKLIELEGFNLDPEIFIELNESIQTEIFILLSTESIVNILKRSESDNALKILENLDEKKKNTVLAKLPPKDRFILQEALSYPEDSAARIMQREFTAIPSNWSVG
;
A
#
# COMPACT_ATOMS: atom_id res chain seq x y z
N MET A 1 -43.04 17.84 -2.43
CA MET A 1 -42.36 16.85 -3.29
C MET A 1 -40.88 17.19 -3.32
N SER A 2 -40.09 16.57 -2.45
CA SER A 2 -38.65 16.79 -2.33
C SER A 2 -37.95 15.86 -3.32
N LEU A 3 -37.26 16.42 -4.31
CA LEU A 3 -36.38 15.69 -5.20
C LEU A 3 -34.99 15.63 -4.55
N THR A 4 -34.80 14.72 -3.60
CA THR A 4 -33.47 14.29 -3.20
C THR A 4 -32.89 13.48 -4.35
N LYS A 5 -32.05 14.15 -5.15
CA LYS A 5 -31.24 13.54 -6.20
C LYS A 5 -30.28 12.56 -5.53
N GLU A 6 -30.49 11.27 -5.78
CA GLU A 6 -29.54 10.22 -5.45
C GLU A 6 -28.18 10.58 -6.07
N ILE A 7 -27.21 10.88 -5.21
CA ILE A 7 -25.81 10.92 -5.60
C ILE A 7 -25.45 9.45 -5.80
N ARG A 8 -25.55 8.99 -7.04
CA ARG A 8 -25.01 7.68 -7.42
C ARG A 8 -23.51 7.72 -7.18
N ASP A 9 -23.02 6.77 -6.37
CA ASP A 9 -21.64 6.35 -6.31
C ASP A 9 -21.14 6.02 -7.73
N LYS A 10 -20.72 7.04 -8.47
CA LYS A 10 -19.82 6.84 -9.58
C LYS A 10 -18.47 6.60 -8.95
N LYS A 11 -18.07 5.33 -8.82
CA LYS A 11 -16.65 4.97 -8.95
C LYS A 11 -16.16 5.73 -10.18
N VAL A 12 -15.39 6.80 -9.95
CA VAL A 12 -14.72 7.51 -11.02
C VAL A 12 -13.66 6.53 -11.47
N ASN A 13 -13.95 5.71 -12.48
CA ASN A 13 -12.90 5.00 -13.19
C ASN A 13 -12.03 6.09 -13.82
N PHE A 14 -10.93 6.43 -13.17
CA PHE A 14 -9.86 7.21 -13.77
C PHE A 14 -9.20 6.27 -14.80
N GLU A 15 -9.84 6.08 -15.95
CA GLU A 15 -9.10 5.58 -17.11
C GLU A 15 -8.00 6.60 -17.39
N PHE A 16 -6.78 6.31 -16.95
CA PHE A 16 -5.65 7.16 -17.24
C PHE A 16 -5.57 7.34 -18.74
N ASN A 17 -5.72 8.57 -19.20
CA ASN A 17 -5.49 8.88 -20.61
C ASN A 17 -4.07 8.40 -20.95
N LYS A 18 -3.94 7.63 -22.04
CA LYS A 18 -2.67 7.09 -22.55
C LYS A 18 -1.57 8.15 -22.61
N GLU A 19 -1.93 9.40 -22.87
CA GLU A 19 -1.00 10.54 -22.84
C GLU A 19 -0.31 10.71 -21.48
N PHE A 20 -1.05 10.59 -20.38
CA PHE A 20 -0.50 10.73 -19.04
C PHE A 20 0.43 9.56 -18.68
N ILE A 21 0.04 8.32 -19.01
CA ILE A 21 0.90 7.13 -18.81
C ILE A 21 2.21 7.29 -19.59
N ASN A 22 2.15 7.83 -20.82
CA ASN A 22 3.34 8.10 -21.62
C ASN A 22 4.25 9.16 -21.00
N VAL A 23 3.68 10.24 -20.44
CA VAL A 23 4.44 11.26 -19.71
C VAL A 23 5.08 10.66 -18.47
N PHE A 24 4.33 9.92 -17.66
CA PHE A 24 4.83 9.27 -16.45
C PHE A 24 5.96 8.28 -16.79
N SER A 25 5.76 7.44 -17.80
CA SER A 25 6.76 6.51 -18.34
C SER A 25 8.03 7.23 -18.82
N LYS A 26 7.90 8.39 -19.44
CA LYS A 26 9.06 9.20 -19.83
C LYS A 26 9.80 9.72 -18.59
N LYS A 27 9.08 10.20 -17.58
CA LYS A 27 9.67 10.68 -16.32
C LYS A 27 10.37 9.58 -15.53
N ILE A 28 9.88 8.35 -15.58
CA ILE A 28 10.60 7.17 -15.10
C ILE A 28 11.93 7.01 -15.85
N LYS A 29 11.90 7.12 -17.19
CA LYS A 29 13.12 6.96 -18.00
C LYS A 29 14.16 8.04 -17.73
N ASP A 30 13.70 9.26 -17.49
CA ASP A 30 14.51 10.44 -17.16
C ASP A 30 14.99 10.45 -15.68
N ASN A 31 14.59 9.45 -14.87
CA ASN A 31 14.89 9.34 -13.44
C ASN A 31 14.43 10.58 -12.63
N ASP A 32 13.33 11.22 -13.02
CA ASP A 32 12.78 12.42 -12.37
C ASP A 32 11.97 12.02 -11.12
N THR A 33 12.66 11.58 -10.06
CA THR A 33 12.05 11.03 -8.84
C THR A 33 11.20 12.04 -8.08
N GLU A 34 11.54 13.34 -8.14
CA GLU A 34 10.73 14.41 -7.55
C GLU A 34 9.35 14.48 -8.20
N PHE A 35 9.31 14.50 -9.54
CA PHE A 35 8.04 14.49 -10.26
C PHE A 35 7.23 13.23 -9.96
N LEU A 36 7.86 12.06 -9.96
CA LEU A 36 7.19 10.77 -9.76
C LEU A 36 6.59 10.68 -8.35
N ASN A 37 7.38 10.96 -7.31
CA ASN A 37 6.93 10.95 -5.91
C ASN A 37 5.81 11.97 -5.68
N ARG A 38 5.94 13.19 -6.22
CA ARG A 38 4.90 14.21 -6.09
C ARG A 38 3.61 13.78 -6.75
N THR A 39 3.71 13.26 -7.99
CA THR A 39 2.54 12.83 -8.76
C THR A 39 1.77 11.73 -8.03
N LEU A 40 2.45 10.70 -7.54
CA LEU A 40 1.79 9.61 -6.82
C LEU A 40 1.20 10.05 -5.47
N LYS A 41 1.82 11.03 -4.80
CA LYS A 41 1.37 11.54 -3.50
C LYS A 41 0.14 12.46 -3.60
N GLU A 42 -0.01 13.17 -4.72
CA GLU A 42 -1.11 14.10 -4.93
C GLU A 42 -2.43 13.40 -5.33
N GLN A 43 -2.37 12.13 -5.73
CA GLN A 43 -3.52 11.31 -6.10
C GLN A 43 -4.01 10.45 -4.93
N HIS A 44 -5.23 9.93 -5.02
CA HIS A 44 -5.70 8.90 -4.11
C HIS A 44 -4.86 7.62 -4.28
N PRO A 45 -4.57 6.85 -3.22
CA PRO A 45 -3.74 5.65 -3.31
C PRO A 45 -4.19 4.65 -4.39
N ALA A 46 -5.50 4.43 -4.50
CA ALA A 46 -6.10 3.58 -5.53
C ALA A 46 -5.82 4.08 -6.96
N ASP A 47 -5.91 5.38 -7.22
CA ASP A 47 -5.60 5.94 -8.54
C ASP A 47 -4.09 5.80 -8.85
N SER A 48 -3.24 6.02 -7.84
CA SER A 48 -1.79 5.80 -7.97
C SER A 48 -1.45 4.33 -8.23
N ALA A 49 -2.17 3.39 -7.61
CA ALA A 49 -2.03 1.97 -7.89
C ALA A 49 -2.44 1.66 -9.34
N ASP A 50 -3.62 2.11 -9.78
CA ASP A 50 -4.10 1.96 -11.15
C ASP A 50 -3.10 2.50 -12.18
N LEU A 51 -2.45 3.64 -11.90
CA LEU A 51 -1.41 4.19 -12.77
C LEU A 51 -0.23 3.24 -12.91
N ILE A 52 0.26 2.70 -11.78
CA ILE A 52 1.39 1.76 -11.74
C ILE A 52 1.02 0.45 -12.45
N GLU A 53 -0.20 -0.05 -12.27
CA GLU A 53 -0.68 -1.27 -12.92
C GLU A 53 -0.74 -1.15 -14.45
N ASN A 54 -1.09 0.03 -14.96
CA ASN A 54 -1.14 0.32 -16.39
C ASN A 54 0.23 0.57 -17.03
N LEU A 55 1.32 0.63 -16.25
CA LEU A 55 2.67 0.66 -16.80
C LEU A 55 3.06 -0.69 -17.39
N ILE A 56 3.84 -0.66 -18.47
CA ILE A 56 4.52 -1.86 -18.95
C ILE A 56 5.49 -2.38 -17.87
N PRO A 57 5.72 -3.71 -17.78
CA PRO A 57 6.56 -4.30 -16.73
C PRO A 57 7.95 -3.66 -16.63
N GLU A 58 8.57 -3.31 -17.76
CA GLU A 58 9.91 -2.71 -17.78
C GLU A 58 9.93 -1.33 -17.09
N ASN A 59 8.85 -0.55 -17.26
CA ASN A 59 8.74 0.75 -16.61
C ASN A 59 8.41 0.60 -15.12
N ARG A 60 7.62 -0.40 -14.73
CA ARG A 60 7.39 -0.72 -13.31
C ARG A 60 8.69 -1.09 -12.62
N SER A 61 9.45 -2.05 -13.16
CA SER A 61 10.72 -2.45 -12.57
C SER A 61 11.67 -1.27 -12.42
N LYS A 62 11.79 -0.45 -13.48
CA LYS A 62 12.60 0.75 -13.42
C LYS A 62 12.13 1.71 -12.33
N LEU A 63 10.83 1.96 -12.21
CA LEU A 63 10.26 2.83 -11.16
C LEU A 63 10.63 2.36 -9.75
N ILE A 64 10.47 1.06 -9.47
CA ILE A 64 10.76 0.47 -8.16
C ILE A 64 12.26 0.52 -7.83
N GLU A 65 13.12 0.41 -8.83
CA GLU A 65 14.58 0.45 -8.66
C GLU A 65 15.16 1.87 -8.58
N LEU A 66 14.36 2.92 -8.82
CA LEU A 66 14.86 4.29 -8.76
C LEU A 66 15.34 4.66 -7.34
N GLU A 67 16.56 5.17 -7.26
CA GLU A 67 17.09 5.69 -6.00
C GLU A 67 16.25 6.87 -5.49
N GLY A 68 15.80 6.79 -4.24
CA GLY A 68 14.93 7.80 -3.64
C GLY A 68 13.45 7.69 -4.02
N PHE A 69 13.07 6.72 -4.86
CA PHE A 69 11.68 6.31 -4.97
C PHE A 69 11.28 5.54 -3.71
N ASN A 70 10.23 6.01 -3.04
CA ASN A 70 9.74 5.40 -1.81
C ASN A 70 8.25 5.15 -1.99
N LEU A 71 7.90 3.90 -2.28
CA LEU A 71 6.52 3.51 -2.49
C LEU A 71 5.72 3.71 -1.19
N ASP A 72 4.59 4.38 -1.31
CA ASP A 72 3.69 4.56 -0.18
C ASP A 72 3.00 3.22 0.13
N PRO A 73 2.96 2.76 1.40
CA PRO A 73 2.25 1.53 1.75
C PRO A 73 0.77 1.56 1.40
N GLU A 74 0.12 2.72 1.45
CA GLU A 74 -1.28 2.86 1.04
C GLU A 74 -1.45 2.63 -0.47
N ILE A 75 -0.47 3.03 -1.29
CA ILE A 75 -0.50 2.71 -2.72
C ILE A 75 -0.25 1.22 -2.92
N PHE A 76 0.70 0.64 -2.17
CA PHE A 76 1.06 -0.77 -2.33
C PHE A 76 -0.10 -1.71 -2.03
N ILE A 77 -0.91 -1.43 -1.00
CA ILE A 77 -2.03 -2.30 -0.63
C ILE A 77 -3.16 -2.27 -1.67
N GLU A 78 -3.32 -1.18 -2.41
CA GLU A 78 -4.33 -1.03 -3.46
C GLU A 78 -3.92 -1.72 -4.77
N LEU A 79 -2.64 -2.03 -4.97
CA LEU A 79 -2.19 -2.81 -6.11
C LEU A 79 -2.79 -4.21 -6.07
N ASN A 80 -3.13 -4.75 -7.23
CA ASN A 80 -3.53 -6.13 -7.35
C ASN A 80 -2.41 -7.10 -6.93
N GLU A 81 -2.78 -8.29 -6.48
CA GLU A 81 -1.85 -9.28 -5.90
C GLU A 81 -0.72 -9.69 -6.87
N SER A 82 -1.00 -9.72 -8.17
CA SER A 82 -0.01 -10.07 -9.19
C SER A 82 1.10 -9.02 -9.26
N ILE A 83 0.75 -7.73 -9.22
CA ILE A 83 1.71 -6.64 -9.23
C ILE A 83 2.43 -6.52 -7.88
N GLN A 84 1.74 -6.73 -6.75
CA GLN A 84 2.39 -6.80 -5.45
C GLN A 84 3.49 -7.88 -5.44
N THR A 85 3.19 -9.06 -5.98
CA THR A 85 4.16 -10.17 -6.08
C THR A 85 5.35 -9.80 -6.97
N GLU A 86 5.12 -9.19 -8.13
CA GLU A 86 6.17 -8.68 -9.02
C GLU A 86 7.10 -7.69 -8.28
N ILE A 87 6.52 -6.70 -7.60
CA ILE A 87 7.27 -5.69 -6.85
C ILE A 87 8.05 -6.34 -5.69
N PHE A 88 7.48 -7.32 -4.99
CA PHE A 88 8.19 -8.00 -3.91
C PHE A 88 9.45 -8.71 -4.37
N ILE A 89 9.52 -9.19 -5.61
CA ILE A 89 10.74 -9.82 -6.15
C ILE A 89 11.86 -8.78 -6.28
N LEU A 90 11.51 -7.53 -6.60
CA LEU A 90 12.45 -6.43 -6.78
C LEU A 90 12.88 -5.78 -5.46
N LEU A 91 11.98 -5.73 -4.47
CA LEU A 91 12.25 -5.07 -3.20
C LEU A 91 13.22 -5.86 -2.31
N SER A 92 14.16 -5.12 -1.74
CA SER A 92 15.01 -5.58 -0.64
C SER A 92 14.17 -5.92 0.61
N THR A 93 14.69 -6.77 1.48
CA THR A 93 14.02 -7.08 2.76
C THR A 93 13.83 -5.81 3.60
N GLU A 94 14.82 -4.92 3.60
CA GLU A 94 14.82 -3.64 4.30
C GLU A 94 13.69 -2.72 3.79
N SER A 95 13.48 -2.68 2.47
CA SER A 95 12.40 -1.91 1.86
C SER A 95 11.03 -2.45 2.30
N ILE A 96 10.85 -3.77 2.32
CA ILE A 96 9.60 -4.41 2.77
C ILE A 96 9.36 -4.13 4.26
N VAL A 97 10.40 -4.26 5.10
CA VAL A 97 10.32 -3.90 6.53
C VAL A 97 9.90 -2.44 6.70
N ASN A 98 10.43 -1.53 5.89
CA ASN A 98 10.06 -0.12 5.93
C ASN A 98 8.61 0.14 5.50
N ILE A 99 8.10 -0.60 4.50
CA ILE A 99 6.69 -0.54 4.10
C ILE A 99 5.82 -0.99 5.28
N LEU A 100 6.07 -2.17 5.85
CA LEU A 100 5.28 -2.72 6.96
C LEU A 100 5.26 -1.82 8.19
N LYS A 101 6.39 -1.18 8.54
CA LYS A 101 6.46 -0.24 9.67
C LYS A 101 5.64 1.04 9.49
N ARG A 102 5.36 1.41 8.24
CA ARG A 102 4.58 2.60 7.89
C ARG A 102 3.12 2.28 7.61
N SER A 103 2.76 0.99 7.53
CA SER A 103 1.40 0.52 7.35
C SER A 103 0.66 0.43 8.67
N GLU A 104 -0.67 0.63 8.62
CA GLU A 104 -1.58 0.19 9.67
C GLU A 104 -1.51 -1.34 9.84
N SER A 105 -1.82 -1.83 11.04
CA SER A 105 -1.54 -3.23 11.39
C SER A 105 -2.31 -4.27 10.58
N ASP A 106 -3.52 -3.96 10.12
CA ASP A 106 -4.32 -4.83 9.26
C ASP A 106 -3.75 -4.90 7.83
N ASN A 107 -3.34 -3.76 7.28
CA ASN A 107 -2.71 -3.68 5.98
C ASN A 107 -1.32 -4.32 5.99
N ALA A 108 -0.54 -4.08 7.04
CA ALA A 108 0.74 -4.74 7.25
C ALA A 108 0.60 -6.27 7.28
N LEU A 109 -0.47 -6.79 7.89
CA LEU A 109 -0.76 -8.21 7.90
C LEU A 109 -1.05 -8.75 6.49
N LYS A 110 -1.92 -8.09 5.72
CA LYS A 110 -2.22 -8.49 4.33
C LYS A 110 -0.97 -8.52 3.46
N ILE A 111 -0.13 -7.47 3.56
CA ILE A 111 1.16 -7.39 2.85
C ILE A 111 2.07 -8.54 3.26
N LEU A 112 2.14 -8.85 4.55
CA LEU A 112 2.97 -9.93 5.10
C LEU A 112 2.49 -11.31 4.63
N GLU A 113 1.18 -11.52 4.52
CA GLU A 113 0.57 -12.79 4.10
C GLU A 113 0.86 -13.13 2.64
N ASN A 114 0.97 -12.11 1.79
CA ASN A 114 1.34 -12.24 0.37
C ASN A 114 2.82 -12.63 0.15
N LEU A 115 3.66 -12.60 1.19
CA LEU A 115 5.03 -13.05 1.10
C LEU A 115 5.15 -14.58 1.25
N ASP A 116 6.10 -15.17 0.51
CA ASP A 116 6.50 -16.55 0.74
C ASP A 116 7.02 -16.76 2.17
N GLU A 117 6.84 -17.96 2.72
CA GLU A 117 7.18 -18.28 4.12
C GLU A 117 8.62 -17.93 4.50
N LYS A 118 9.58 -18.12 3.58
CA LYS A 118 10.99 -17.82 3.88
C LYS A 118 11.22 -16.31 3.99
N LYS A 119 10.66 -15.53 3.06
CA LYS A 119 10.78 -14.06 3.07
C LYS A 119 9.99 -13.45 4.22
N LYS A 120 8.77 -13.95 4.49
CA LYS A 120 7.93 -13.60 5.65
C LYS A 120 8.69 -13.72 6.96
N ASN A 121 9.33 -14.87 7.22
CA ASN A 121 10.12 -15.08 8.43
C ASN A 121 11.34 -14.13 8.53
N THR A 122 12.00 -13.87 7.40
CA THR A 122 13.14 -12.94 7.35
C THR A 122 12.73 -11.51 7.65
N VAL A 123 11.59 -11.07 7.10
CA VAL A 123 11.00 -9.74 7.32
C VAL A 123 10.55 -9.60 8.78
N LEU A 124 9.81 -10.58 9.32
CA LEU A 124 9.41 -10.62 10.72
C LEU A 124 10.61 -10.50 11.66
N ALA A 125 11.71 -11.20 11.39
CA ALA A 125 12.91 -11.15 12.21
C ALA A 125 13.57 -9.75 12.27
N LYS A 126 13.41 -8.94 11.22
CA LYS A 126 13.97 -7.58 11.11
C LYS A 126 13.02 -6.49 11.62
N LEU A 127 11.74 -6.78 11.84
CA LEU A 127 10.80 -5.82 12.39
C LEU A 127 11.14 -5.45 13.85
N PRO A 128 10.82 -4.21 14.27
CA PRO A 128 10.87 -3.84 15.67
C PRO A 128 10.04 -4.79 16.54
N PRO A 129 10.42 -5.06 17.80
CA PRO A 129 9.73 -6.05 18.64
C PRO A 129 8.23 -5.80 18.79
N LYS A 130 7.80 -4.53 18.87
CA LYS A 130 6.38 -4.14 18.97
C LYS A 130 5.59 -4.55 17.71
N ASP A 131 6.07 -4.15 16.55
CA ASP A 131 5.39 -4.39 15.27
C ASP A 131 5.38 -5.90 14.95
N ARG A 132 6.49 -6.59 15.21
CA ARG A 132 6.59 -8.04 15.08
C ARG A 132 5.57 -8.77 15.97
N PHE A 133 5.45 -8.36 17.23
CA PHE A 133 4.51 -8.98 18.16
C PHE A 133 3.07 -8.84 17.67
N ILE A 134 2.68 -7.64 17.23
CA ILE A 134 1.36 -7.35 16.68
C ILE A 134 1.03 -8.28 15.50
N LEU A 135 1.95 -8.41 14.54
CA LEU A 135 1.71 -9.25 13.35
C LEU A 135 1.71 -10.75 13.68
N GLN A 136 2.58 -11.21 14.58
CA GLN A 136 2.61 -12.60 15.03
C GLN A 136 1.34 -12.99 15.79
N GLU A 137 0.85 -12.09 16.65
CA GLU A 137 -0.43 -12.27 17.33
C GLU A 137 -1.56 -12.38 16.31
N ALA A 138 -1.60 -11.50 15.30
CA ALA A 138 -2.59 -11.56 14.22
C ALA A 138 -2.59 -12.91 13.49
N LEU A 139 -1.42 -13.37 13.06
CA LEU A 139 -1.22 -14.64 12.36
C LEU A 139 -1.62 -15.87 13.20
N SER A 140 -1.70 -15.75 14.53
CA SER A 140 -2.13 -16.84 15.41
C SER A 140 -3.64 -17.10 15.37
N TYR A 141 -4.43 -16.13 14.90
CA TYR A 141 -5.88 -16.27 14.75
C TYR A 141 -6.25 -16.90 13.40
N PRO A 142 -7.41 -17.56 13.27
CA PRO A 142 -7.91 -18.05 11.98
C PRO A 142 -8.05 -16.91 10.96
N GLU A 143 -7.80 -17.21 9.68
CA GLU A 143 -7.73 -16.24 8.58
C GLU A 143 -9.01 -15.37 8.46
N ASP A 144 -10.18 -15.99 8.53
CA ASP A 144 -11.46 -15.27 8.39
C ASP A 144 -12.01 -14.73 9.73
N SER A 145 -11.18 -14.67 10.78
CA SER A 145 -11.63 -14.21 12.10
C SER A 145 -11.56 -12.68 12.22
N ALA A 146 -12.45 -12.12 13.04
CA ALA A 146 -12.42 -10.69 13.35
C ALA A 146 -11.05 -10.24 13.92
N ALA A 147 -10.40 -11.08 14.72
CA ALA A 147 -9.09 -10.79 15.31
C ALA A 147 -7.93 -10.80 14.29
N ARG A 148 -8.09 -11.51 13.17
CA ARG A 148 -7.16 -11.48 12.04
C ARG A 148 -7.31 -10.19 11.25
N ILE A 149 -8.55 -9.78 10.98
CA ILE A 149 -8.87 -8.67 10.08
C ILE A 149 -8.77 -7.30 10.77
N MET A 150 -8.92 -7.24 12.10
CA MET A 150 -8.96 -5.96 12.83
C MET A 150 -7.65 -5.17 12.75
N GLN A 151 -7.79 -3.85 12.61
CA GLN A 151 -6.74 -2.87 12.88
C GLN A 151 -6.60 -2.68 14.40
N ARG A 152 -5.36 -2.68 14.89
CA ARG A 152 -5.01 -2.59 16.32
C ARG A 152 -4.80 -1.15 16.80
N GLU A 153 -4.64 -0.23 15.87
CA GLU A 153 -4.55 1.19 16.14
C GLU A 153 -5.95 1.75 16.45
N PHE A 154 -6.35 1.72 17.72
CA PHE A 154 -7.60 2.33 18.17
C PHE A 154 -7.37 3.28 19.34
N THR A 155 -8.31 4.23 19.51
CA THR A 155 -8.34 5.11 20.68
C THR A 155 -9.46 4.67 21.60
N ALA A 156 -9.14 4.47 22.88
CA ALA A 156 -10.13 4.23 23.93
C ALA A 156 -10.00 5.31 25.02
N ILE A 157 -11.15 5.77 25.51
CA ILE A 157 -11.24 6.78 26.57
C ILE A 157 -12.04 6.23 27.77
N PRO A 158 -11.72 6.67 29.00
CA PRO A 158 -12.54 6.39 30.16
C PRO A 158 -13.95 6.96 30.04
N SER A 159 -14.94 6.26 30.57
CA SER A 159 -16.35 6.69 30.52
C SER A 159 -16.67 7.96 31.31
N ASN A 160 -15.78 8.39 32.20
CA ASN A 160 -15.94 9.57 33.06
C ASN A 160 -15.29 10.84 32.50
N TRP A 161 -14.76 10.83 31.28
CA TRP A 161 -14.23 12.03 30.63
C TRP A 161 -15.34 12.86 29.99
N SER A 162 -15.25 14.19 30.11
CA SER A 162 -16.11 15.14 29.39
C SER A 162 -15.40 15.71 28.17
N VAL A 163 -16.15 16.02 27.10
CA VAL A 163 -15.65 16.84 25.99
C VAL A 163 -15.43 18.26 26.50
N GLY A 164 -14.25 18.82 26.28
CA GLY A 164 -13.86 20.17 26.66
C GLY A 164 -13.95 21.17 25.52
#